data_AF-A0AAD9PSV1-F1
#
_entry.id   AF-A0AAD9PSV1-F1
#
_cell.length_a   1.000
_cell.length_b   1.000
_cell.length_c   1.000
_cell.angle_alpha   90.00
_cell.angle_beta   90.00
_cell.angle_gamma   90.00
#
_symmetry.space_group_name_H-M   'P 1'
#
loop_
_entity.id
_entity.type
_entity.pdbx_description
1 polymer ?
#
loop_
_entity_poly.entity_id
_entity_poly.type
_entity_poly.pdbx_seq_one_letter_code
_entity_poly.pdbx_strand_id
1 'polypeptide(L)'
;MDPVCAKLQDFLQCGYLSREHIFYKLIKNAVDFVTAVNNDFSKENQFEWDSEILEFLDSIEHYGHEATVNLLRAPGFYKRAVDNAVKTTAMPKFNCQSWNWPLPGRTTRQKRNKGRYTTRNGMYWPLIQNFLDIISDEKSGIEHIFYCKETKLKLFAITSQEDGIALKPGL
;
A
#
# COMPACT_ATOMS: atom_id res chain seq x y z
N MET A 1 0.38 -15.74 30.51
CA MET A 1 0.55 -14.96 29.26
C MET A 1 -0.11 -15.75 28.15
N ASP A 2 -0.76 -15.09 27.19
CA ASP A 2 -1.36 -15.79 26.05
C ASP A 2 -0.27 -16.51 25.22
N PRO A 3 -0.48 -17.78 24.78
CA PRO A 3 0.53 -18.55 24.05
C PRO A 3 0.98 -17.91 22.73
N VAL A 4 0.11 -17.15 22.06
CA VAL A 4 0.44 -16.44 20.81
C VAL A 4 1.37 -15.26 21.12
N CYS A 5 1.08 -14.51 22.18
CA CYS A 5 1.93 -13.41 22.62
C CYS A 5 3.32 -13.90 23.03
N ALA A 6 3.41 -15.05 23.71
CA ALA A 6 4.70 -15.65 24.08
C ALA A 6 5.54 -16.01 22.84
N LYS A 7 4.94 -16.70 21.85
CA LYS A 7 5.65 -17.06 20.61
C LYS A 7 6.06 -15.86 19.77
N LEU A 8 5.21 -14.84 19.67
CA LEU A 8 5.57 -13.59 18.98
C LEU A 8 6.76 -12.91 19.66
N GLN A 9 6.79 -12.91 20.99
CA GLN A 9 7.91 -12.38 21.75
C GLN A 9 9.20 -13.19 21.51
N ASP A 10 9.11 -14.52 21.48
CA ASP A 10 10.25 -15.38 21.16
C ASP A 10 10.78 -15.13 19.73
N PHE A 11 9.90 -14.97 18.74
CA PHE A 11 10.29 -14.65 17.36
C PHE A 11 11.06 -13.32 17.26
N LEU A 12 10.67 -12.32 18.05
CA LEU A 12 11.37 -11.05 18.12
C LEU A 12 12.73 -11.19 18.81
N GLN A 13 12.80 -11.97 19.90
CA GLN A 13 14.04 -12.17 20.67
C GLN A 13 15.08 -13.01 19.92
N CYS A 14 14.63 -14.06 19.22
CA CYS A 14 15.50 -14.91 18.40
C CYS A 14 15.88 -14.27 17.05
N GLY A 15 15.34 -13.09 16.73
CA GLY A 15 15.60 -12.39 15.46
C GLY A 15 14.94 -13.01 14.22
N TYR A 16 14.02 -13.97 14.39
CA TYR A 16 13.27 -14.55 13.28
C TYR A 16 12.26 -13.58 12.66
N LEU A 17 11.77 -12.62 13.45
CA LEU A 17 10.89 -11.57 12.97
C LEU A 17 11.48 -10.20 13.29
N SER A 18 11.80 -9.42 12.24
CA SER A 18 12.15 -8.02 12.41
C SER A 18 10.90 -7.17 12.67
N ARG A 19 11.04 -6.14 13.49
CA ARG A 19 9.97 -5.13 13.71
C ARG A 19 9.70 -4.29 12.46
N GLU A 20 10.63 -4.27 11.51
CA GLU A 20 10.46 -3.59 10.22
C GLU A 20 9.72 -4.46 9.20
N HIS A 21 9.61 -5.77 9.45
CA HIS A 21 8.99 -6.70 8.52
C HIS A 21 7.48 -6.45 8.40
N ILE A 22 6.94 -6.57 7.18
CA ILE A 22 5.52 -6.29 6.87
C ILE A 22 4.55 -7.07 7.75
N PHE A 23 4.86 -8.32 8.08
CA PHE A 23 4.05 -9.15 8.98
C PHE A 23 3.89 -8.52 10.39
N TYR A 24 4.99 -8.03 10.97
CA TYR A 24 4.94 -7.38 12.28
C TYR A 24 4.15 -6.07 12.22
N LYS A 25 4.43 -5.23 11.21
CA LYS A 25 3.70 -3.98 10.97
C LYS A 25 2.20 -4.22 10.83
N LEU A 26 1.82 -5.26 10.08
CA LEU A 26 0.43 -5.67 9.88
C LEU A 26 -0.26 -6.04 11.19
N ILE A 27 0.35 -6.90 12.02
CA ILE A 27 -0.20 -7.30 13.32
C ILE A 27 -0.38 -6.07 14.21
N LYS A 28 0.67 -5.24 14.33
CA LYS A 28 0.63 -4.02 15.14
C LYS A 28 -0.50 -3.09 14.70
N ASN A 29 -0.55 -2.73 13.42
CA ASN A 29 -1.57 -1.82 12.89
C ASN A 29 -2.98 -2.40 13.01
N ALA A 30 -3.15 -3.71 12.84
CA ALA A 30 -4.44 -4.36 13.02
C ALA A 30 -4.95 -4.26 14.47
N VAL A 31 -4.08 -4.51 15.46
CA VAL A 31 -4.42 -4.39 16.88
C VAL A 31 -4.68 -2.93 17.26
N ASP A 32 -3.83 -2.01 16.80
CA ASP A 32 -3.99 -0.56 17.04
C ASP A 32 -5.31 -0.05 16.44
N PHE A 33 -5.66 -0.48 15.22
CA PHE A 33 -6.91 -0.14 14.56
C PHE A 33 -8.13 -0.64 15.34
N VAL A 34 -8.14 -1.91 15.74
CA VAL A 34 -9.26 -2.50 16.51
C VAL A 34 -9.42 -1.78 17.85
N THR A 35 -8.32 -1.45 18.51
CA THR A 35 -8.30 -0.72 19.78
C THR A 35 -8.86 0.70 19.60
N ALA A 36 -8.40 1.42 18.58
CA ALA A 36 -8.86 2.77 18.28
C ALA A 36 -10.36 2.84 17.93
N VAL A 37 -10.85 1.88 17.15
CA VAL A 37 -12.28 1.81 16.79
C VAL A 37 -13.16 1.51 18.01
N ASN A 38 -12.70 0.71 18.97
CA ASN A 38 -13.51 0.28 20.10
C ASN A 38 -13.49 1.24 21.30
N ASN A 39 -12.47 2.08 21.43
CA ASN A 39 -12.26 2.98 22.58
C ASN A 39 -12.71 4.44 22.33
N ASP A 40 -13.66 4.64 21.41
CA ASP A 40 -14.21 5.92 20.95
C ASP A 40 -13.18 6.90 20.35
N PHE A 41 -13.34 7.16 19.05
CA PHE A 41 -12.58 8.15 18.29
C PHE A 41 -12.76 9.56 18.88
N SER A 42 -11.78 10.09 19.61
CA SER A 42 -11.64 11.54 19.71
C SER A 42 -11.17 12.07 18.34
N LYS A 43 -11.68 13.22 17.90
CA LYS A 43 -11.29 13.83 16.60
C LYS A 43 -9.77 14.07 16.47
N GLU A 44 -9.08 14.13 17.59
CA GLU A 44 -7.65 14.39 17.72
C GLU A 44 -6.78 13.12 17.64
N ASN A 45 -7.36 11.92 17.81
CA ASN A 45 -6.66 10.62 17.74
C ASN A 45 -7.24 9.72 16.66
N GLN A 46 -7.31 10.20 15.41
CA GLN A 46 -7.68 9.33 14.29
C GLN A 46 -6.55 8.35 14.00
N PHE A 47 -6.85 7.05 14.05
CA PHE A 47 -5.90 6.02 13.65
C PHE A 47 -5.47 6.21 12.19
N GLU A 48 -4.16 6.30 11.97
CA GLU A 48 -3.54 6.36 10.65
C GLU A 48 -2.88 5.02 10.33
N TRP A 49 -3.10 4.55 9.11
CA TRP A 49 -2.48 3.31 8.63
C TRP A 49 -1.03 3.58 8.23
N ASP A 50 -0.15 2.64 8.57
CA ASP A 50 1.22 2.62 8.07
C ASP A 50 1.25 2.62 6.52
N SER A 51 2.08 3.50 5.94
CA SER A 51 2.17 3.67 4.49
C SER A 51 2.64 2.42 3.75
N GLU A 52 3.50 1.61 4.38
CA GLU A 52 3.98 0.36 3.78
C GLU A 52 2.88 -0.70 3.72
N ILE A 53 1.97 -0.72 4.70
CA ILE A 53 0.80 -1.60 4.67
C ILE A 53 -0.15 -1.20 3.54
N LEU A 54 -0.33 0.10 3.33
CA LEU A 54 -1.14 0.61 2.22
C LEU A 54 -0.52 0.20 0.87
N GLU A 55 0.79 0.36 0.69
CA GLU A 55 1.51 -0.09 -0.51
C GLU A 55 1.43 -1.60 -0.73
N PHE A 56 1.58 -2.38 0.34
CA PHE A 56 1.46 -3.83 0.30
C PHE A 56 0.07 -4.26 -0.18
N LEU A 57 -0.99 -3.62 0.33
CA LEU A 57 -2.36 -3.93 -0.08
C LEU A 57 -2.69 -3.43 -1.49
N ASP A 58 -2.10 -2.30 -1.91
CA ASP A 58 -2.21 -1.83 -3.29
C ASP A 58 -1.54 -2.82 -4.25
N SER A 59 -0.44 -3.45 -3.85
CA SER A 59 0.19 -4.55 -4.60
C SER A 59 -0.73 -5.77 -4.70
N ILE A 60 -1.39 -6.16 -3.61
CA ILE A 60 -2.37 -7.25 -3.61
C ILE A 60 -3.56 -6.93 -4.51
N GLU A 61 -4.09 -5.70 -4.47
CA GLU A 61 -5.16 -5.27 -5.37
C GLU A 61 -4.69 -5.26 -6.83
N HIS A 62 -3.45 -4.86 -7.10
CA HIS A 62 -2.93 -4.82 -8.46
C HIS A 62 -2.94 -6.21 -9.12
N TYR A 63 -2.48 -7.24 -8.40
CA TYR A 63 -2.41 -8.60 -8.94
C TYR A 63 -3.68 -9.42 -8.75
N GLY A 64 -4.38 -9.25 -7.63
CA GLY A 64 -5.55 -10.05 -7.25
C GLY A 64 -6.89 -9.32 -7.39
N HIS A 65 -6.88 -8.06 -7.83
CA HIS A 65 -8.03 -7.16 -7.85
C HIS A 65 -8.66 -6.90 -6.46
N GLU A 66 -9.63 -5.99 -6.44
CA GLU A 66 -10.38 -5.59 -5.24
C GLU A 66 -11.10 -6.77 -4.57
N ALA A 67 -11.46 -7.81 -5.33
CA ALA A 67 -12.09 -9.02 -4.81
C ALA A 67 -11.17 -9.76 -3.83
N THR A 68 -9.87 -9.85 -4.11
CA THR A 68 -8.90 -10.52 -3.22
C THR A 68 -8.73 -9.75 -1.92
N VAL A 69 -8.65 -8.42 -1.99
CA VAL A 69 -8.57 -7.58 -0.77
C VAL A 69 -9.84 -7.72 0.08
N ASN A 70 -11.01 -7.74 -0.55
CA ASN A 70 -12.28 -7.95 0.15
C ASN A 70 -12.41 -9.35 0.75
N LEU A 71 -11.85 -10.37 0.11
CA LEU A 71 -11.78 -11.72 0.68
C LEU A 71 -10.93 -11.75 1.95
N LEU A 72 -9.75 -11.14 1.91
CA LEU A 72 -8.83 -11.06 3.06
C LEU A 72 -9.42 -10.25 4.22
N ARG A 73 -10.18 -9.20 3.89
CA ARG A 73 -10.82 -8.33 4.88
C ARG A 73 -12.14 -8.89 5.43
N ALA A 74 -12.85 -9.68 4.62
CA ALA A 74 -14.26 -10.05 4.81
C ALA A 74 -15.21 -8.82 4.73
N PRO A 75 -16.53 -8.95 5.01
CA PRO A 75 -17.50 -7.87 4.88
C PRO A 75 -17.12 -6.61 5.67
N GLY A 76 -16.41 -6.75 6.78
CA GLY A 76 -15.96 -5.62 7.59
C GLY A 76 -17.13 -4.75 8.08
N PHE A 77 -17.14 -3.46 7.71
CA PHE A 77 -18.25 -2.53 7.98
C PHE A 77 -19.31 -2.47 6.87
N TYR A 78 -19.22 -3.33 5.85
CA TYR A 78 -20.13 -3.34 4.71
C TYR A 78 -21.59 -3.51 5.17
N LYS A 79 -22.50 -2.68 4.62
CA LYS A 79 -23.96 -2.66 4.87
C LYS A 79 -24.45 -2.38 6.31
N ARG A 80 -23.58 -2.19 7.31
CA ARG A 80 -24.02 -1.86 8.69
C ARG A 80 -24.69 -0.49 8.86
N ALA A 81 -24.64 0.36 7.84
CA ALA A 81 -25.35 1.64 7.84
C ALA A 81 -26.85 1.51 7.51
N VAL A 82 -27.32 0.34 7.05
CA VAL A 82 -28.68 0.21 6.51
C VAL A 82 -29.68 -0.33 7.54
N ASP A 83 -29.25 -1.16 8.49
CA ASP A 83 -30.19 -1.85 9.40
C ASP A 83 -30.59 -1.05 10.65
N ASN A 84 -29.94 0.08 10.92
CA ASN A 84 -30.33 0.98 12.00
C ASN A 84 -30.71 2.34 11.43
N ALA A 85 -32.00 2.53 11.18
CA ALA A 85 -32.64 3.81 10.87
C ALA A 85 -32.57 4.84 12.02
N VAL A 86 -31.53 4.78 12.86
CA VAL A 86 -31.19 5.80 13.84
C VAL A 86 -29.85 6.37 13.39
N LYS A 87 -29.89 7.61 12.90
CA LYS A 87 -28.71 8.45 12.66
C LYS A 87 -28.00 8.71 13.99
N THR A 88 -27.32 7.69 14.51
CA THR A 88 -26.36 7.85 15.59
C THR A 88 -25.06 8.30 14.95
N THR A 89 -24.52 9.41 15.45
CA THR A 89 -23.24 10.00 15.04
C THR A 89 -22.03 9.14 15.44
N ALA A 90 -22.27 8.00 16.10
CA ALA A 90 -21.25 7.09 16.59
C ALA A 90 -20.80 6.12 15.49
N MET A 91 -19.49 6.01 15.28
CA MET A 91 -18.95 5.00 14.37
C MET A 91 -19.29 3.59 14.88
N PRO A 92 -19.61 2.65 13.98
CA PRO A 92 -19.89 1.27 14.37
C PRO A 92 -18.65 0.64 15.00
N LYS A 93 -18.81 -0.02 16.15
CA LYS A 93 -17.73 -0.75 16.83
C LYS A 93 -17.20 -1.90 15.96
N PHE A 94 -15.92 -2.24 16.17
CA PHE A 94 -15.28 -3.35 15.47
C PHE A 94 -15.87 -4.68 15.96
N ASN A 95 -16.14 -5.61 15.04
CA ASN A 95 -16.65 -6.94 15.39
C ASN A 95 -15.75 -8.00 14.76
N CYS A 96 -15.00 -8.73 15.58
CA CYS A 96 -14.10 -9.79 15.11
C CYS A 96 -14.80 -10.92 14.33
N GLN A 97 -16.12 -11.09 14.45
CA GLN A 97 -16.85 -12.13 13.70
C GLN A 97 -17.16 -11.74 12.25
N SER A 98 -17.16 -10.45 11.91
CA SER A 98 -17.46 -9.96 10.56
C SER A 98 -16.22 -9.58 9.76
N TRP A 99 -15.04 -9.79 10.35
CA TRP A 99 -13.75 -9.45 9.77
C TRP A 99 -12.88 -10.71 9.77
N ASN A 100 -12.18 -10.94 8.67
CA ASN A 100 -11.10 -11.93 8.64
C ASN A 100 -9.85 -11.24 9.18
N TRP A 101 -9.29 -10.31 8.41
CA TRP A 101 -8.17 -9.46 8.84
C TRP A 101 -8.60 -7.99 8.95
N PRO A 102 -8.22 -7.25 10.01
CA PRO A 102 -8.46 -5.82 10.12
C PRO A 102 -7.59 -5.07 9.10
N LEU A 103 -8.07 -4.98 7.86
CA LEU A 103 -7.39 -4.32 6.75
C LEU A 103 -8.11 -3.03 6.34
N PRO A 104 -7.39 -2.01 5.84
CA PRO A 104 -7.98 -0.77 5.35
C PRO A 104 -8.92 -1.02 4.18
N GLY A 105 -10.06 -0.33 4.19
CA GLY A 105 -11.01 -0.37 3.09
C GLY A 105 -10.56 0.43 1.87
N ARG A 106 -11.22 0.20 0.74
CA ARG A 106 -10.96 0.88 -0.55
C ARG A 106 -10.87 2.41 -0.42
N THR A 107 -11.78 3.02 0.33
CA THR A 107 -11.80 4.48 0.52
C THR A 107 -10.53 4.99 1.21
N THR A 108 -10.04 4.28 2.24
CA THR A 108 -8.80 4.62 2.95
C THR A 108 -7.59 4.47 2.03
N ARG A 109 -7.50 3.38 1.27
CA ARG A 109 -6.40 3.14 0.33
C ARG A 109 -6.39 4.16 -0.81
N GLN A 110 -7.56 4.47 -1.38
CA GLN A 110 -7.69 5.43 -2.47
C GLN A 110 -7.45 6.88 -2.07
N LYS A 111 -7.60 7.27 -0.79
CA LYS A 111 -7.27 8.64 -0.34
C LYS A 111 -5.82 9.01 -0.65
N ARG A 112 -4.88 8.05 -0.58
CA ARG A 112 -3.46 8.24 -0.93
C ARG A 112 -3.24 8.40 -2.43
N ASN A 113 -4.08 7.74 -3.24
CA ASN A 113 -3.98 7.71 -4.69
C ASN A 113 -4.74 8.85 -5.39
N LYS A 114 -5.56 9.63 -4.65
CA LYS A 114 -6.14 10.88 -5.14
C LYS A 114 -5.03 11.89 -5.44
N GLY A 115 -4.65 11.98 -6.72
CA GLY A 115 -3.66 12.95 -7.22
C GLY A 115 -2.34 12.34 -7.71
N ARG A 116 -2.14 11.01 -7.65
CA ARG A 116 -0.91 10.38 -8.13
C ARG A 116 -0.90 10.07 -9.64
N TYR A 117 -2.06 10.08 -10.27
CA TYR A 117 -2.17 9.96 -11.73
C TYR A 117 -2.32 11.36 -12.33
N THR A 118 -1.32 11.76 -13.11
CA THR A 118 -1.45 12.92 -13.98
C THR A 118 -2.21 12.51 -15.22
N THR A 119 -3.33 13.17 -15.52
CA THR A 119 -4.04 13.05 -16.80
C THR A 119 -3.41 13.93 -17.89
N ARG A 120 -2.26 14.57 -17.59
CA ARG A 120 -1.56 15.40 -18.56
C ARG A 120 -0.92 14.51 -19.61
N ASN A 121 -1.33 14.73 -20.85
CA ASN A 121 -0.65 14.17 -22.01
C ASN A 121 0.79 14.69 -22.06
N GLY A 122 1.73 13.81 -22.42
CA GLY A 122 3.13 14.15 -22.60
C GLY A 122 4.09 13.25 -21.83
N MET A 123 5.31 13.72 -21.70
CA MET A 123 6.42 12.95 -21.13
C MET A 123 6.25 12.79 -19.61
N TYR A 124 6.22 11.54 -19.14
CA TYR A 124 6.12 11.24 -17.72
C TYR A 124 7.48 11.42 -17.03
N TRP A 125 7.75 12.65 -16.60
CA TRP A 125 9.03 13.07 -16.02
C TRP A 125 9.55 12.18 -14.87
N PRO A 126 8.71 11.71 -13.93
CA PRO A 126 9.18 10.85 -12.85
C PRO A 126 9.77 9.51 -13.35
N LEU A 127 9.23 8.95 -14.43
CA LEU A 127 9.80 7.72 -15.02
C LEU A 127 11.18 7.99 -15.64
N ILE A 128 11.35 9.14 -16.29
CA ILE A 128 12.66 9.52 -16.84
C ILE A 128 13.67 9.77 -15.72
N GLN A 129 13.26 10.44 -14.65
CA GLN A 129 14.12 10.64 -13.48
C GLN A 129 14.53 9.31 -12.86
N ASN A 130 13.58 8.42 -12.58
CA ASN A 130 13.89 7.08 -12.06
C ASN A 130 14.82 6.30 -12.99
N PHE A 131 14.60 6.39 -14.31
CA PHE A 131 15.45 5.75 -15.30
C PHE A 131 16.89 6.30 -15.28
N LEU A 132 17.05 7.62 -15.20
CA LEU A 132 18.36 8.28 -15.08
C LEU A 132 19.05 7.92 -13.76
N ASP A 133 18.30 7.83 -12.67
CA ASP A 133 18.82 7.45 -11.35
C ASP A 133 19.33 6.01 -11.37
N ILE A 134 18.56 5.08 -11.96
CA ILE A 134 18.96 3.68 -12.11
C ILE A 134 20.24 3.56 -12.93
N ILE A 135 20.35 4.24 -14.06
CA ILE A 135 21.53 4.18 -14.94
C ILE A 135 22.76 4.85 -14.31
N SER A 136 22.52 5.86 -13.45
CA SER A 136 23.60 6.55 -12.75
C SER A 136 24.13 5.78 -11.54
N ASP A 137 23.36 4.81 -11.02
CA ASP A 137 23.78 3.95 -9.92
C ASP A 137 24.85 2.94 -10.37
N GLU A 138 26.02 2.99 -9.75
CA GLU A 138 27.12 2.06 -9.99
C GLU A 138 26.77 0.61 -9.62
N LYS A 139 25.75 0.39 -8.78
CA LYS A 139 25.25 -0.94 -8.40
C LYS A 139 24.23 -1.53 -9.36
N SER A 140 23.74 -0.74 -10.32
CA SER A 140 22.71 -1.20 -11.27
C SER A 140 23.19 -2.30 -12.21
N GLY A 141 24.50 -2.44 -12.40
CA GLY A 141 25.10 -3.38 -13.35
C GLY A 141 24.91 -2.98 -14.82
N ILE A 142 24.41 -1.77 -15.09
CA ILE A 142 24.19 -1.28 -16.45
C ILE A 142 25.49 -0.66 -16.98
N GLU A 143 26.11 -1.33 -17.95
CA GLU A 143 27.31 -0.81 -18.61
C GLU A 143 26.97 0.21 -19.70
N HIS A 144 27.81 1.23 -19.81
CA HIS A 144 27.74 2.21 -20.89
C HIS A 144 28.37 1.61 -22.16
N ILE A 145 27.78 1.90 -23.30
CA ILE A 145 28.30 1.49 -24.62
C ILE A 145 29.54 2.30 -24.98
N PHE A 146 29.60 3.53 -24.49
CA PHE A 146 30.73 4.41 -24.70
C PHE A 146 30.93 5.30 -23.49
N TYR A 147 32.21 5.50 -23.11
CA TYR A 147 32.58 6.45 -22.08
C TYR A 147 33.82 7.23 -22.48
N CYS A 148 33.65 8.54 -22.59
CA CYS A 148 34.78 9.46 -22.76
C CYS A 148 35.22 9.97 -21.38
N LYS A 149 36.42 9.56 -20.94
CA LYS A 149 37.00 9.96 -19.65
C LYS A 149 37.24 11.47 -19.54
N GLU A 150 37.58 12.11 -20.66
CA GLU A 150 37.93 13.54 -20.70
C GLU A 150 36.70 14.44 -20.54
N THR A 151 35.60 14.12 -21.24
CA THR A 151 34.35 14.89 -21.17
C THR A 151 33.35 14.34 -20.17
N LYS A 152 33.66 13.21 -19.52
CA LYS A 152 32.76 12.43 -18.66
C LYS A 152 31.44 12.03 -19.34
N LEU A 153 31.40 12.01 -20.66
CA LEU A 153 30.22 11.62 -21.43
C LEU A 153 30.02 10.10 -21.35
N LYS A 154 28.84 9.66 -20.89
CA LYS A 154 28.40 8.26 -20.89
C LYS A 154 27.28 8.08 -21.92
N LEU A 155 27.37 7.06 -22.76
CA LEU A 155 26.34 6.70 -23.74
C LEU A 155 25.74 5.34 -23.37
N PHE A 156 24.41 5.25 -23.37
CA PHE A 156 23.66 4.02 -23.11
C PHE A 156 22.75 3.73 -24.31
N ALA A 157 22.64 2.47 -24.75
CA ALA A 157 21.59 2.12 -25.70
C ALA A 157 20.28 1.99 -24.94
N ILE A 158 19.24 2.55 -25.54
CA ILE A 158 17.87 2.45 -25.05
C ILE A 158 17.03 2.03 -26.23
N THR A 159 16.29 0.94 -26.08
CA THR A 159 15.25 0.56 -27.03
C THR A 159 13.91 0.95 -26.44
N SER A 160 13.23 1.91 -27.05
CA SER A 160 11.84 2.24 -26.71
C SER A 160 10.92 1.58 -27.73
N GLN A 161 9.93 0.82 -27.26
CA GLN A 161 8.85 0.34 -28.11
C GLN A 161 7.58 1.11 -27.74
N GLU A 162 6.97 1.73 -28.74
CA GLU A 162 5.67 2.35 -28.61
C GLU A 162 4.64 1.39 -29.19
N ASP A 163 3.76 0.86 -28.33
CA ASP A 163 2.59 0.10 -28.75
C ASP A 163 1.32 0.88 -28.36
N GLY A 164 0.45 1.07 -29.35
CA GLY A 164 -0.78 1.85 -29.22
C GLY A 164 -1.94 0.93 -28.86
N ILE A 165 -2.44 1.02 -27.62
CA ILE A 165 -3.68 0.32 -27.26
C ILE A 165 -4.87 1.07 -27.85
N ALA A 166 -5.65 0.39 -28.68
CA ALA A 166 -6.95 0.90 -29.14
C ALA A 166 -7.93 0.94 -27.96
N LEU A 167 -8.13 2.12 -27.39
CA LEU A 167 -9.17 2.35 -26.38
C LEU A 167 -10.52 2.58 -27.08
N LYS A 168 -11.59 2.04 -26.50
CA LYS A 168 -12.95 2.33 -27.01
C LYS A 168 -13.22 3.83 -26.85
N PRO A 169 -13.68 4.53 -27.91
CA PRO A 169 -14.12 5.90 -27.77
C PRO A 169 -15.32 5.96 -26.81
N GLY A 170 -15.20 6.76 -25.75
CA GLY A 170 -16.23 7.00 -24.75
C GLY A 170 -16.04 8.40 -24.17
N LEU A 171 -17.15 9.10 -23.94
CA LEU A 171 -17.23 10.44 -23.35
C LEU A 171 -17.19 10.39 -21.83
#